data_AF-A0A966WD19-F1
#
_entry.id   AF-A0A966WD19-F1
#
_cell.length_a   1.000
_cell.length_b   1.000
_cell.length_c   1.000
_cell.angle_alpha   90.00
_cell.angle_beta   90.00
_cell.angle_gamma   90.00
#
_symmetry.space_group_name_H-M   'P 1'
#
loop_
_entity.id
_entity.type
_entity.pdbx_description
1 polymer ?
#
loop_
_entity_poly.entity_id
_entity_poly.type
_entity_poly.pdbx_seq_one_letter_code
_entity_poly.pdbx_strand_id
1 'polypeptide(L)'
;MGARHRATRHALCRDEHHHEQRCRSTTSCAGHVVGGDDRWRSAGWHYAGWHYAGWLVSTRLEAWGVVGLPEVVPGDQLGELIAEACRRAPNGPLADRDVVVVTQKIVSKAEGRLVEVDPDDPLSHKAVVESEAVRIVRRRGDLIITETEHGFICANNGVDLSNVQRGQAALLPKDSDRSARRVRDIIRARLGVEVGVIVSDTFGRPWRKGLTDVAIGVAGIAGVVDLRGTPDALGRTMQVTEVAVADELASAAELVMGKSSGIPVAIVRGADATWFRDASVRELVRPANEDLFR
;
A
#
# COMPACT_ATOMS: atom_id res chain seq x y z
N MET A 1 -38.16 -65.70 -3.34
CA MET A 1 -37.12 -66.73 -3.58
C MET A 1 -35.77 -66.06 -3.30
N GLY A 2 -35.18 -66.16 -2.11
CA GLY A 2 -34.54 -67.36 -1.53
C GLY A 2 -33.08 -67.45 -2.01
N ALA A 3 -32.13 -66.72 -1.37
CA ALA A 3 -31.11 -67.21 -0.41
C ALA A 3 -30.05 -68.16 -1.04
N ARG A 4 -28.71 -67.98 -0.89
CA ARG A 4 -27.85 -68.16 0.31
C ARG A 4 -26.40 -67.72 -0.03
N HIS A 5 -25.75 -66.84 0.73
CA HIS A 5 -24.81 -67.08 1.86
C HIS A 5 -23.41 -67.66 1.55
N ARG A 6 -22.36 -66.88 1.82
CA ARG A 6 -21.36 -67.19 2.89
C ARG A 6 -20.58 -65.94 3.31
N ALA A 7 -20.22 -65.92 4.60
CA ALA A 7 -19.67 -64.81 5.37
C ALA A 7 -18.28 -65.14 5.94
N THR A 8 -17.51 -64.10 6.29
CA THR A 8 -16.53 -64.02 7.40
C THR A 8 -16.14 -62.53 7.56
N ARG A 9 -16.61 -61.79 8.59
CA ARG A 9 -15.97 -61.43 9.89
C ARG A 9 -14.58 -60.77 9.71
N HIS A 10 -14.27 -59.54 10.13
CA HIS A 10 -14.43 -58.78 11.40
C HIS A 10 -14.56 -57.25 11.08
N ALA A 11 -15.42 -56.37 11.66
CA ALA A 11 -15.60 -55.89 13.04
C ALA A 11 -14.31 -55.29 13.66
N LEU A 12 -14.19 -54.08 14.21
CA LEU A 12 -15.14 -53.10 14.75
C LEU A 12 -14.43 -51.74 14.95
N CYS A 13 -15.27 -50.71 15.09
CA CYS A 13 -14.98 -49.36 15.54
C CYS A 13 -15.02 -49.30 17.10
N ARG A 14 -14.55 -48.17 17.67
CA ARG A 14 -14.67 -47.68 19.08
C ARG A 14 -13.66 -48.29 20.08
N ASP A 15 -13.14 -47.60 21.10
CA ASP A 15 -13.55 -46.40 21.84
C ASP A 15 -12.35 -45.92 22.72
N GLU A 16 -12.50 -44.75 23.40
CA GLU A 16 -11.86 -44.37 24.69
C GLU A 16 -10.39 -43.87 24.71
N HIS A 17 -9.92 -42.90 25.52
CA HIS A 17 -10.43 -42.28 26.75
C HIS A 17 -9.79 -40.90 27.06
N HIS A 18 -10.52 -40.13 27.85
CA HIS A 18 -10.17 -38.90 28.58
C HIS A 18 -8.90 -38.98 29.43
N HIS A 19 -8.21 -37.83 29.59
CA HIS A 19 -7.64 -37.48 30.90
C HIS A 19 -7.59 -35.96 31.13
N GLU A 20 -8.49 -35.48 31.98
CA GLU A 20 -8.35 -34.24 32.75
C GLU A 20 -7.22 -34.41 33.77
N GLN A 21 -6.39 -33.38 33.97
CA GLN A 21 -5.67 -33.15 35.23
C GLN A 21 -5.54 -31.63 35.55
N ARG A 22 -6.50 -31.21 36.39
CA ARG A 22 -6.44 -30.29 37.55
C ARG A 22 -5.33 -29.23 37.68
N CYS A 23 -5.80 -28.00 37.86
CA CYS A 23 -5.25 -26.98 38.76
C CYS A 23 -5.24 -27.43 40.24
N ARG A 24 -4.12 -27.18 40.94
CA ARG A 24 -3.94 -26.83 42.37
C ARG A 24 -2.42 -26.69 42.61
N SER A 25 -1.89 -25.47 42.71
CA SER A 25 -1.67 -24.67 43.94
C SER A 25 -0.29 -24.87 44.58
N THR A 26 0.31 -23.72 44.90
CA THR A 26 1.33 -23.40 45.92
C THR A 26 2.83 -23.36 45.58
N THR A 27 3.39 -22.18 45.90
CA THR A 27 4.73 -21.89 46.44
C THR A 27 5.85 -21.51 45.46
N SER A 28 6.11 -20.19 45.43
CA SER A 28 7.43 -19.54 45.55
C SER A 28 8.66 -20.33 45.09
N CYS A 29 9.33 -19.82 44.06
CA CYS A 29 10.79 -19.75 44.01
C CYS A 29 11.22 -18.57 43.12
N ALA A 30 11.94 -17.63 43.71
CA ALA A 30 12.69 -16.61 43.00
C ALA A 30 13.69 -17.27 42.04
N GLY A 31 13.71 -16.84 40.78
CA GLY A 31 14.56 -17.39 39.73
C GLY A 31 15.33 -16.29 39.02
N HIS A 32 16.54 -16.06 39.52
CA HIS A 32 17.74 -15.55 38.85
C HIS A 32 17.61 -15.03 37.41
N VAL A 33 18.01 -13.76 37.25
CA VAL A 33 18.53 -13.20 35.99
C VAL A 33 19.78 -14.01 35.62
N VAL A 34 19.68 -14.83 34.58
CA VAL A 34 20.84 -15.49 33.97
C VAL A 34 21.38 -14.55 32.89
N GLY A 35 22.55 -13.98 33.16
CA GLY A 35 23.34 -13.24 32.18
C GLY A 35 23.72 -14.15 31.02
N GLY A 36 23.29 -13.77 29.82
CA GLY A 36 23.70 -14.37 28.56
C GLY A 36 25.07 -13.85 28.17
N ASP A 37 26.02 -14.77 28.22
CA ASP A 37 27.44 -14.69 27.87
C ASP A 37 27.75 -13.92 26.57
N ASP A 38 28.44 -12.78 26.71
CA ASP A 38 29.00 -11.94 25.64
C ASP A 38 30.19 -12.63 24.95
N ARG A 39 29.93 -13.64 24.11
CA ARG A 39 30.96 -14.33 23.32
C ARG A 39 30.76 -14.23 21.81
N TRP A 40 30.75 -13.00 21.30
CA TRP A 40 31.02 -12.70 19.87
C TRP A 40 31.80 -11.38 19.67
N ARG A 41 32.71 -11.04 20.59
CA ARG A 41 33.68 -9.93 20.41
C ARG A 41 35.03 -10.44 19.90
N SER A 42 35.11 -10.81 18.61
CA SER A 42 36.41 -10.92 17.91
C SER A 42 36.27 -11.09 16.39
N ALA A 43 35.67 -10.09 15.74
CA ALA A 43 35.97 -9.77 14.35
C ALA A 43 35.82 -8.25 14.21
N GLY A 44 36.89 -7.54 14.59
CA GLY A 44 36.93 -6.08 14.60
C GLY A 44 36.89 -5.50 13.19
N TRP A 45 35.69 -5.22 12.69
CA TRP A 45 35.49 -4.13 11.75
C TRP A 45 35.14 -2.90 12.57
N HIS A 46 36.15 -2.10 12.90
CA HIS A 46 35.93 -0.75 13.40
C HIS A 46 35.30 0.06 12.27
N TYR A 47 33.96 0.13 12.23
CA TYR A 47 33.30 1.25 11.55
C TYR A 47 33.68 2.49 12.33
N ALA A 48 34.68 3.22 11.80
CA ALA A 48 35.05 4.53 12.29
C ALA A 48 33.78 5.38 12.40
N GLY A 49 33.59 6.02 13.56
CA GLY A 49 32.41 6.81 13.87
C GLY A 49 32.18 7.85 12.78
N TRP A 50 31.12 7.64 12.01
CA TRP A 50 30.63 8.63 11.06
C TRP A 50 30.10 9.80 11.87
N HIS A 51 30.85 10.91 11.86
CA HIS A 51 30.30 12.21 12.21
C HIS A 51 29.23 12.52 11.17
N TYR A 52 27.98 12.15 11.45
CA TYR A 52 26.82 12.61 10.69
C TYR A 52 26.82 14.12 10.77
N ALA A 53 27.25 14.77 9.69
CA ALA A 53 27.05 16.19 9.50
C ALA A 53 25.54 16.45 9.43
N GLY A 54 24.92 16.77 10.56
CA GLY A 54 23.73 17.63 10.67
C GLY A 54 22.42 17.25 9.95
N TRP A 55 22.32 16.15 9.21
CA TRP A 55 21.05 15.69 8.65
C TRP A 55 20.32 14.86 9.71
N LEU A 56 19.27 15.43 10.31
CA LEU A 56 18.29 14.68 11.10
C LEU A 56 17.51 13.74 10.14
N VAL A 57 18.17 12.70 9.65
CA VAL A 57 17.50 11.60 8.96
C VAL A 57 16.75 10.82 10.03
N SER A 58 15.42 10.81 9.97
CA SER A 58 14.63 9.96 10.84
C SER A 58 15.00 8.51 10.56
N THR A 59 15.53 7.80 11.56
CA THR A 59 15.90 6.38 11.44
C THR A 59 14.73 5.45 11.71
N ARG A 60 13.53 6.00 11.96
CA ARG A 60 12.31 5.26 12.28
C ARG A 60 11.17 5.73 11.38
N LEU A 61 10.51 4.75 10.77
CA LEU A 61 9.28 4.93 10.00
C LEU A 61 8.17 4.13 10.69
N GLU A 62 7.00 4.74 10.87
CA GLU A 62 5.80 4.07 11.39
C GLU A 62 4.69 4.14 10.34
N ALA A 63 3.89 3.09 10.25
CA ALA A 63 2.70 3.06 9.40
C ALA A 63 1.53 2.43 10.17
N TRP A 64 0.34 3.00 10.03
CA TRP A 64 -0.90 2.43 10.55
C TRP A 64 -2.09 2.76 9.64
N GLY A 65 -3.05 1.83 9.58
CA GLY A 65 -4.30 2.03 8.86
C GLY A 65 -5.25 2.94 9.62
N VAL A 66 -6.01 3.78 8.89
CA VAL A 66 -7.06 4.61 9.46
C VAL A 66 -8.37 3.83 9.46
N VAL A 67 -8.81 3.44 10.66
CA VAL A 67 -10.03 2.64 10.84
C VAL A 67 -11.25 3.53 11.07
N GLY A 68 -12.44 3.00 10.75
CA GLY A 68 -13.72 3.64 11.06
C GLY A 68 -14.18 4.70 10.05
N LEU A 69 -13.58 4.76 8.85
CA LEU A 69 -14.15 5.53 7.75
C LEU A 69 -15.50 4.92 7.31
N PRO A 70 -16.49 5.75 6.94
CA PRO A 70 -17.72 5.26 6.34
C PRO A 70 -17.46 4.73 4.92
N GLU A 71 -18.45 4.01 4.36
CA GLU A 71 -18.45 3.70 2.93
C GLU A 71 -18.51 5.01 2.13
N VAL A 72 -17.55 5.18 1.22
CA VAL A 72 -17.44 6.39 0.40
C VAL A 72 -18.40 6.35 -0.76
N VAL A 73 -19.16 7.42 -0.95
CA VAL A 73 -20.12 7.59 -2.05
C VAL A 73 -19.76 8.79 -2.93
N PRO A 74 -20.30 8.87 -4.16
CA PRO A 74 -20.08 10.01 -5.04
C PRO A 74 -20.43 11.34 -4.37
N GLY A 75 -19.52 12.31 -4.47
CA GLY A 75 -19.64 13.65 -3.89
C GLY A 75 -18.98 13.83 -2.52
N ASP A 76 -18.61 12.75 -1.84
CA ASP A 76 -17.94 12.83 -0.54
C ASP A 76 -16.63 13.61 -0.61
N GLN A 77 -16.36 14.39 0.43
CA GLN A 77 -15.09 15.11 0.58
C GLN A 77 -14.13 14.27 1.42
N LEU A 78 -13.26 13.49 0.77
CA LEU A 78 -12.35 12.57 1.45
C LEU A 78 -11.49 13.24 2.54
N GLY A 79 -11.00 14.46 2.30
CA GLY A 79 -10.23 15.19 3.30
C GLY A 79 -11.02 15.46 4.60
N GLU A 80 -12.34 15.64 4.52
CA GLU A 80 -13.20 15.81 5.70
C GLU A 80 -13.32 14.50 6.47
N LEU A 81 -13.58 13.41 5.76
CA LEU A 81 -13.71 12.07 6.36
C LEU A 81 -12.41 11.65 7.05
N ILE A 82 -11.27 11.87 6.40
CA ILE A 82 -9.94 11.57 6.93
C ILE A 82 -9.63 12.47 8.12
N ALA A 83 -9.86 13.78 8.00
CA ALA A 83 -9.60 14.72 9.09
C ALA A 83 -10.41 14.38 10.34
N GLU A 84 -11.69 14.02 10.18
CA GLU A 84 -12.54 13.59 11.29
C GLU A 84 -12.03 12.29 11.93
N ALA A 85 -11.74 11.27 11.10
CA ALA A 85 -11.25 9.98 11.58
C ALA A 85 -9.92 10.09 12.32
N CYS A 86 -9.05 11.03 11.96
CA CYS A 86 -7.71 11.20 12.54
C CYS A 86 -7.61 12.27 13.65
N ARG A 87 -8.72 12.82 14.16
CA ARG A 87 -8.65 13.81 15.26
C ARG A 87 -8.06 13.24 16.55
N ARG A 88 -8.27 11.95 16.81
CA ARG A 88 -7.95 11.29 18.08
C ARG A 88 -7.43 9.88 17.85
N ALA A 89 -6.90 9.28 18.93
CA ALA A 89 -6.54 7.88 18.95
C ALA A 89 -7.75 6.99 18.59
N PRO A 90 -7.53 5.86 17.90
CA PRO A 90 -6.23 5.28 17.55
C PRO A 90 -5.60 5.85 16.27
N ASN A 91 -6.35 6.59 15.44
CA ASN A 91 -5.91 7.00 14.11
C ASN A 91 -4.98 8.22 14.09
N GLY A 92 -5.00 9.04 15.16
CA GLY A 92 -4.22 10.26 15.27
C GLY A 92 -3.92 10.67 16.71
N PRO A 93 -3.59 11.96 16.97
CA PRO A 93 -3.68 13.08 16.04
C PRO A 93 -2.66 13.01 14.89
N LEU A 94 -3.04 13.53 13.72
CA LEU A 94 -2.07 13.83 12.65
C LEU A 94 -1.08 14.89 13.12
N ALA A 95 0.13 14.80 12.60
CA ALA A 95 1.21 15.73 12.86
C ALA A 95 1.74 16.31 11.54
N ASP A 96 2.44 17.44 11.63
CA ASP A 96 3.19 17.96 10.50
C ASP A 96 4.14 16.88 9.97
N ARG A 97 4.24 16.79 8.65
CA ARG A 97 5.07 15.81 7.93
C ARG A 97 4.65 14.36 8.13
N ASP A 98 3.39 14.12 8.49
CA ASP A 98 2.76 12.84 8.17
C ASP A 98 2.50 12.74 6.66
N VAL A 99 2.55 11.53 6.14
CA VAL A 99 2.11 11.21 4.77
C VAL A 99 0.82 10.41 4.84
N VAL A 100 -0.25 10.98 4.30
CA VAL A 100 -1.56 10.34 4.18
C VAL A 100 -1.62 9.61 2.85
N VAL A 101 -1.66 8.28 2.88
CA VAL A 101 -1.81 7.46 1.67
C VAL A 101 -3.27 7.06 1.54
N VAL A 102 -3.87 7.35 0.39
CA VAL A 102 -5.29 7.17 0.08
C VAL A 102 -5.41 6.26 -1.14
N THR A 103 -6.11 5.13 -1.03
CA THR A 103 -6.30 4.25 -2.18
C THR A 103 -7.10 4.94 -3.30
N GLN A 104 -6.76 4.64 -4.56
CA GLN A 104 -7.43 5.18 -5.74
C GLN A 104 -8.93 4.92 -5.69
N LYS A 105 -9.34 3.78 -5.15
CA LYS A 105 -10.73 3.33 -5.19
C LYS A 105 -11.68 4.30 -4.51
N ILE A 106 -11.34 4.80 -3.33
CA ILE A 106 -12.19 5.77 -2.63
C ILE A 106 -12.13 7.15 -3.28
N VAL A 107 -11.01 7.50 -3.92
CA VAL A 107 -10.92 8.71 -4.76
C VAL A 107 -11.88 8.59 -5.94
N SER A 108 -11.84 7.47 -6.68
CA SER A 108 -12.73 7.20 -7.80
C SER A 108 -14.19 7.20 -7.39
N LYS A 109 -14.55 6.59 -6.26
CA LYS A 109 -15.93 6.64 -5.72
C LYS A 109 -16.36 8.08 -5.43
N ALA A 110 -15.57 8.83 -4.66
CA ALA A 110 -15.86 10.22 -4.31
C ALA A 110 -16.00 11.13 -5.54
N GLU A 111 -15.20 10.89 -6.57
CA GLU A 111 -15.23 11.65 -7.84
C GLU A 111 -16.26 11.14 -8.87
N GLY A 112 -17.05 10.11 -8.53
CA GLY A 112 -18.04 9.55 -9.45
C GLY A 112 -17.43 8.86 -10.67
N ARG A 113 -16.20 8.37 -10.56
CA ARG A 113 -15.49 7.59 -11.60
C ARG A 113 -15.91 6.12 -11.56
N LEU A 114 -17.22 5.89 -11.56
CA LEU A 114 -17.85 4.58 -11.60
C LEU A 114 -18.62 4.43 -12.91
N VAL A 115 -18.53 3.26 -13.53
CA VAL A 115 -19.27 2.93 -14.75
C VAL A 115 -19.95 1.58 -14.60
N GLU A 116 -21.08 1.44 -15.29
CA GLU A 116 -21.82 0.18 -15.35
C GLU A 116 -21.12 -0.81 -16.28
N VAL A 117 -21.09 -2.08 -15.87
CA VAL A 117 -20.58 -3.22 -16.62
C VAL A 117 -21.55 -4.38 -16.44
N ASP A 118 -21.63 -5.28 -17.43
CA ASP A 118 -22.50 -6.45 -17.32
C ASP A 118 -21.94 -7.39 -16.22
N PRO A 119 -22.69 -7.64 -15.12
CA PRO A 119 -22.23 -8.47 -14.02
C PRO A 119 -22.25 -9.98 -14.32
N ASP A 120 -22.84 -10.38 -15.45
CA ASP A 120 -22.94 -11.76 -15.90
C ASP A 120 -21.94 -12.08 -17.04
N ASP A 121 -21.32 -11.06 -17.64
CA ASP A 121 -20.21 -11.20 -18.59
C ASP A 121 -18.86 -10.74 -17.97
N PRO A 122 -17.92 -11.66 -17.69
CA PRO A 122 -16.62 -11.32 -17.09
C PRO A 122 -15.74 -10.46 -18.01
N LEU A 123 -16.05 -10.37 -19.31
CA LEU A 123 -15.30 -9.58 -20.30
C LEU A 123 -15.93 -8.22 -20.60
N SER A 124 -17.09 -7.90 -20.02
CA SER A 124 -17.83 -6.67 -20.31
C SER A 124 -17.02 -5.40 -20.03
N HIS A 125 -16.18 -5.42 -18.99
CA HIS A 125 -15.27 -4.33 -18.65
C HIS A 125 -14.18 -4.07 -19.72
N LYS A 126 -13.92 -5.00 -20.64
CA LYS A 126 -12.84 -4.84 -21.64
C LYS A 126 -13.11 -3.71 -22.61
N ALA A 127 -14.37 -3.48 -23.00
CA ALA A 127 -14.73 -2.35 -23.85
C ALA A 127 -14.39 -1.01 -23.16
N VAL A 128 -14.64 -0.92 -21.85
CA VAL A 128 -14.30 0.24 -21.01
C VAL A 128 -12.78 0.43 -20.92
N VAL A 129 -12.04 -0.65 -20.71
CA VAL A 129 -10.57 -0.64 -20.69
C VAL A 129 -10.02 -0.08 -21.99
N GLU A 130 -10.52 -0.55 -23.13
CA GLU A 130 -10.05 -0.11 -24.45
C GLU A 130 -10.45 1.33 -24.74
N SER A 131 -11.62 1.81 -24.29
CA SER A 131 -12.04 3.19 -24.49
C SER A 131 -11.28 4.21 -23.62
N GLU A 132 -10.84 3.82 -22.43
CA GLU A 132 -10.06 4.70 -21.54
C GLU A 132 -8.54 4.63 -21.83
N ALA A 133 -8.09 3.69 -22.66
CA ALA A 133 -6.68 3.51 -22.97
C ALA A 133 -6.24 4.43 -24.11
N VAL A 134 -5.08 5.07 -23.94
CA VAL A 134 -4.39 5.78 -25.04
C VAL A 134 -3.95 4.78 -26.10
N ARG A 135 -3.42 3.64 -25.66
CA ARG A 135 -3.10 2.49 -26.53
C ARG A 135 -2.97 1.20 -25.73
N ILE A 136 -3.06 0.09 -26.44
CA ILE A 136 -2.70 -1.23 -25.93
C ILE A 136 -1.19 -1.44 -26.14
N VAL A 137 -0.45 -1.67 -25.05
CA VAL A 137 1.00 -1.97 -25.10
C VAL A 137 1.23 -3.45 -25.38
N ARG A 138 0.47 -4.32 -24.72
CA ARG A 138 0.59 -5.77 -24.90
C ARG A 138 -0.70 -6.49 -24.55
N ARG A 139 -0.96 -7.61 -25.22
CA ARG A 139 -2.08 -8.50 -24.94
C ARG A 139 -1.61 -9.95 -24.83
N ARG A 140 -2.15 -10.69 -23.86
CA ARG A 140 -1.97 -12.14 -23.72
C ARG A 140 -3.25 -12.76 -23.15
N GLY A 141 -4.06 -13.37 -24.00
CA GLY A 141 -5.43 -13.77 -23.64
C GLY A 141 -6.21 -12.54 -23.16
N ASP A 142 -6.88 -12.67 -22.02
CA ASP A 142 -7.69 -11.60 -21.43
C ASP A 142 -6.90 -10.53 -20.68
N LEU A 143 -5.59 -10.77 -20.44
CA LEU A 143 -4.71 -9.77 -19.85
C LEU A 143 -4.30 -8.75 -20.90
N ILE A 144 -4.60 -7.48 -20.63
CA ILE A 144 -4.25 -6.34 -21.45
C ILE A 144 -3.38 -5.41 -20.60
N ILE A 145 -2.20 -5.06 -21.11
CA ILE A 145 -1.39 -3.97 -20.61
C ILE A 145 -1.63 -2.77 -21.50
N THR A 146 -2.08 -1.67 -20.90
CA THR A 146 -2.43 -0.44 -21.60
C THR A 146 -1.58 0.72 -21.10
N GLU A 147 -1.60 1.80 -21.88
CA GLU A 147 -1.18 3.11 -21.44
C GLU A 147 -2.41 3.95 -21.12
N THR A 148 -2.44 4.50 -19.90
CA THR A 148 -3.50 5.42 -19.45
C THR A 148 -3.24 6.85 -19.96
N GLU A 149 -4.25 7.73 -19.92
CA GLU A 149 -4.09 9.16 -20.22
C GLU A 149 -3.06 9.86 -19.31
N HIS A 150 -2.82 9.32 -18.12
CA HIS A 150 -1.82 9.80 -17.17
C HIS A 150 -0.38 9.42 -17.57
N GLY A 151 -0.22 8.44 -18.47
CA GLY A 151 1.05 7.87 -18.88
C GLY A 151 1.46 6.59 -18.13
N PHE A 152 0.65 6.11 -17.18
CA PHE A 152 0.92 4.84 -16.51
C PHE A 152 0.80 3.66 -17.47
N ILE A 153 1.76 2.73 -17.39
CA ILE A 153 1.71 1.44 -18.08
C ILE A 153 1.26 0.38 -17.08
N CYS A 154 0.00 -0.03 -17.15
CA CYS A 154 -0.60 -0.92 -16.17
C CYS A 154 -1.59 -1.91 -16.80
N ALA A 155 -2.01 -2.90 -16.00
CA ALA A 155 -3.01 -3.85 -16.43
C ALA A 155 -4.40 -3.19 -16.48
N ASN A 156 -5.16 -3.49 -17.53
CA ASN A 156 -6.55 -3.08 -17.70
C ASN A 156 -6.80 -1.58 -17.48
N ASN A 157 -5.84 -0.70 -17.79
CA ASN A 157 -5.98 0.75 -17.63
C ASN A 157 -6.33 1.22 -16.20
N GLY A 158 -6.01 0.42 -15.18
CA GLY A 158 -6.40 0.68 -13.79
C GLY A 158 -7.91 0.52 -13.53
N VAL A 159 -8.66 -0.08 -14.46
CA VAL A 159 -10.07 -0.43 -14.25
C VAL A 159 -10.17 -1.54 -13.22
N ASP A 160 -10.92 -1.28 -12.14
CA ASP A 160 -11.01 -2.18 -10.99
C ASP A 160 -12.47 -2.58 -10.72
N LEU A 161 -12.72 -3.89 -10.64
CA LEU A 161 -14.03 -4.50 -10.38
C LEU A 161 -14.23 -4.89 -8.90
N SER A 162 -13.18 -4.80 -8.09
CA SER A 162 -13.22 -5.21 -6.69
C SER A 162 -13.67 -4.09 -5.77
N ASN A 163 -14.32 -4.42 -4.65
CA ASN A 163 -14.76 -3.47 -3.62
C ASN A 163 -15.65 -2.32 -4.17
N VAL A 164 -16.37 -2.58 -5.26
CA VAL A 164 -17.45 -1.76 -5.83
C VAL A 164 -18.74 -2.58 -5.86
N GLN A 165 -19.87 -1.95 -6.15
CA GLN A 165 -21.14 -2.68 -6.26
C GLN A 165 -21.08 -3.67 -7.44
N ARG A 166 -21.80 -4.79 -7.33
CA ARG A 166 -21.92 -5.76 -8.43
C ARG A 166 -22.53 -5.05 -9.64
N GLY A 167 -21.90 -5.21 -10.81
CA GLY A 167 -22.30 -4.51 -12.04
C GLY A 167 -21.58 -3.17 -12.25
N GLN A 168 -20.60 -2.83 -11.40
CA GLN A 168 -19.82 -1.60 -11.57
C GLN A 168 -18.32 -1.87 -11.72
N ALA A 169 -17.65 -0.91 -12.35
CA ALA A 169 -16.21 -0.80 -12.40
C ALA A 169 -15.77 0.59 -11.95
N ALA A 170 -14.71 0.67 -11.15
CA ALA A 170 -14.03 1.92 -10.84
C ALA A 170 -12.97 2.21 -11.91
N LEU A 171 -13.00 3.44 -12.44
CA LEU A 171 -11.97 3.97 -13.33
C LEU A 171 -10.95 4.75 -12.50
N LEU A 172 -9.74 4.96 -13.04
CA LEU A 172 -8.80 5.88 -12.40
C LEU A 172 -9.41 7.31 -12.31
N PRO A 173 -9.09 8.06 -11.24
CA PRO A 173 -9.32 9.50 -11.19
C PRO A 173 -8.73 10.18 -12.43
N LYS A 174 -9.33 11.26 -12.94
CA LYS A 174 -8.80 11.96 -14.13
C LYS A 174 -7.57 12.82 -13.80
N ASP A 175 -7.39 13.22 -12.54
CA ASP A 175 -6.23 13.96 -12.05
C ASP A 175 -6.02 13.67 -10.56
N SER A 176 -5.32 12.57 -10.27
CA SER A 176 -5.04 12.12 -8.91
C SER A 176 -4.16 13.09 -8.11
N ASP A 177 -3.28 13.86 -8.76
CA ASP A 177 -2.51 14.92 -8.09
C ASP A 177 -3.45 16.02 -7.57
N ARG A 178 -4.49 16.39 -8.35
CA ARG A 178 -5.52 17.33 -7.90
C ARG A 178 -6.36 16.76 -6.77
N SER A 179 -6.70 15.46 -6.82
CA SER A 179 -7.38 14.78 -5.71
C SER A 179 -6.54 14.81 -4.44
N ALA A 180 -5.23 14.51 -4.54
CA ALA A 180 -4.28 14.58 -3.43
C ALA A 180 -4.19 16.00 -2.83
N ARG A 181 -4.08 17.03 -3.69
CA ARG A 181 -4.07 18.44 -3.25
C ARG A 181 -5.36 18.81 -2.50
N ARG A 182 -6.53 18.42 -3.01
CA ARG A 182 -7.81 18.68 -2.35
C ARG A 182 -7.87 18.05 -0.95
N VAL A 183 -7.42 16.79 -0.81
CA VAL A 183 -7.35 16.12 0.50
C VAL A 183 -6.40 16.88 1.43
N ARG A 184 -5.19 17.22 0.95
CA ARG A 184 -4.19 17.98 1.71
C ARG A 184 -4.75 19.32 2.22
N ASP A 185 -5.37 20.09 1.33
CA ASP A 185 -5.90 21.42 1.64
C ASP A 185 -7.01 21.36 2.69
N ILE A 186 -7.91 20.37 2.60
CA ILE A 186 -8.97 20.17 3.59
C ILE A 186 -8.37 19.75 4.94
N ILE A 187 -7.41 18.81 4.96
CA ILE A 187 -6.75 18.39 6.20
C ILE A 187 -6.07 19.58 6.88
N ARG A 188 -5.34 20.41 6.10
CA ARG A 188 -4.74 21.65 6.60
C ARG A 188 -5.79 22.58 7.19
N ALA A 189 -6.91 22.81 6.49
CA ALA A 189 -7.97 23.69 6.95
C ALA A 189 -8.67 23.16 8.23
N ARG A 190 -8.81 21.84 8.37
CA ARG A 190 -9.56 21.22 9.48
C ARG A 190 -8.74 20.93 10.72
N LEU A 191 -7.45 20.62 10.56
CA LEU A 191 -6.57 20.17 11.64
C LEU A 191 -5.37 21.09 11.86
N GLY A 192 -5.08 22.01 10.94
CA GLY A 192 -3.98 22.97 11.07
C GLY A 192 -2.58 22.38 10.88
N VAL A 193 -2.47 21.18 10.30
CA VAL A 193 -1.20 20.48 10.04
C VAL A 193 -0.86 20.44 8.55
N GLU A 194 0.43 20.46 8.25
CA GLU A 194 0.97 20.29 6.90
C GLU A 194 1.39 18.84 6.66
N VAL A 195 0.66 18.14 5.79
CA VAL A 195 0.91 16.74 5.45
C VAL A 195 1.29 16.57 3.99
N GLY A 196 1.99 15.48 3.69
CA GLY A 196 2.06 14.91 2.34
C GLY A 196 0.83 14.04 2.07
N VAL A 197 0.38 13.98 0.83
CA VAL A 197 -0.71 13.09 0.41
C VAL A 197 -0.28 12.30 -0.82
N ILE A 198 -0.51 11.00 -0.80
CA ILE A 198 -0.28 10.09 -1.93
C ILE A 198 -1.60 9.40 -2.24
N VAL A 199 -2.01 9.40 -3.51
CA VAL A 199 -3.05 8.50 -4.01
C VAL A 199 -2.37 7.25 -4.55
N SER A 200 -2.66 6.08 -3.99
CA SER A 200 -2.04 4.81 -4.39
C SER A 200 -2.97 3.93 -5.22
N ASP A 201 -2.40 3.11 -6.09
CA ASP A 201 -3.11 2.00 -6.74
C ASP A 201 -2.22 0.75 -6.78
N THR A 202 -2.85 -0.41 -6.93
CA THR A 202 -2.21 -1.72 -6.90
C THR A 202 -1.78 -2.17 -8.29
N PHE A 203 -0.48 -2.14 -8.57
CA PHE A 203 0.07 -2.56 -9.86
C PHE A 203 0.85 -3.87 -9.78
N GLY A 204 0.81 -4.61 -10.89
CA GLY A 204 1.85 -5.61 -11.19
C GLY A 204 3.09 -4.93 -11.77
N ARG A 205 4.19 -5.66 -11.90
CA ARG A 205 5.43 -5.14 -12.49
C ARG A 205 6.21 -6.20 -13.25
N PRO A 206 6.94 -5.83 -14.31
CA PRO A 206 7.76 -6.79 -15.07
C PRO A 206 8.70 -7.61 -14.19
N TRP A 207 8.92 -8.86 -14.62
CA TRP A 207 9.89 -9.81 -14.06
C TRP A 207 9.68 -10.27 -12.61
N ARG A 208 8.68 -9.74 -11.89
CA ARG A 208 8.38 -10.13 -10.51
C ARG A 208 6.96 -10.62 -10.37
N LYS A 209 6.76 -11.63 -9.53
CA LYS A 209 5.43 -12.10 -9.13
C LYS A 209 4.91 -11.24 -7.96
N GLY A 210 3.59 -11.15 -7.86
CA GLY A 210 2.92 -10.36 -6.82
C GLY A 210 2.62 -8.93 -7.28
N LEU A 211 1.70 -8.29 -6.55
CA LEU A 211 1.31 -6.90 -6.73
C LEU A 211 2.00 -6.04 -5.68
N THR A 212 2.16 -4.76 -5.97
CA THR A 212 2.63 -3.74 -5.02
C THR A 212 1.85 -2.45 -5.25
N ASP A 213 1.67 -1.67 -4.21
CA ASP A 213 1.05 -0.36 -4.36
C ASP A 213 2.08 0.66 -4.83
N VAL A 214 1.67 1.48 -5.80
CA VAL A 214 2.46 2.57 -6.38
C VAL A 214 1.67 3.87 -6.29
N ALA A 215 2.35 5.00 -6.34
CA ALA A 215 1.72 6.30 -6.37
C ALA A 215 1.16 6.59 -7.77
N ILE A 216 -0.12 6.96 -7.83
CA ILE A 216 -0.77 7.47 -9.03
C ILE A 216 -1.11 8.97 -8.92
N GLY A 217 -0.89 9.58 -7.74
CA GLY A 217 -1.01 11.02 -7.49
C GLY A 217 -0.26 11.42 -6.22
N VAL A 218 0.28 12.64 -6.17
CA VAL A 218 1.00 13.19 -5.00
C VAL A 218 0.66 14.66 -4.76
N ALA A 219 0.75 15.09 -3.50
CA ALA A 219 0.70 16.50 -3.10
C ALA A 219 1.50 16.75 -1.82
N GLY A 220 2.34 17.79 -1.80
CA GLY A 220 3.13 18.16 -0.62
C GLY A 220 4.25 17.17 -0.26
N ILE A 221 4.55 16.22 -1.14
CA ILE A 221 5.61 15.22 -0.99
C ILE A 221 6.19 14.90 -2.38
N ALA A 222 7.51 14.71 -2.46
CA ALA A 222 8.23 14.34 -3.68
C ALA A 222 7.75 13.00 -4.24
N GLY A 223 7.69 12.88 -5.58
CA GLY A 223 7.55 11.59 -6.24
C GLY A 223 8.89 10.86 -6.30
N VAL A 224 9.91 11.58 -6.79
CA VAL A 224 11.29 11.12 -6.91
C VAL A 224 12.24 12.02 -6.11
N VAL A 225 13.22 11.39 -5.46
CA VAL A 225 14.38 12.06 -4.87
C VAL A 225 15.61 11.74 -5.71
N ASP A 226 16.15 12.76 -6.35
CA ASP A 226 17.39 12.66 -7.13
C ASP A 226 18.60 12.79 -6.22
N LEU A 227 19.37 11.71 -6.10
CA LEU A 227 20.60 11.66 -5.32
C LEU A 227 21.85 11.74 -6.21
N ARG A 228 21.71 11.90 -7.52
CA ARG A 228 22.84 12.09 -8.43
C ARG A 228 23.63 13.34 -8.03
N GLY A 229 24.96 13.26 -8.13
CA GLY A 229 25.85 14.33 -7.70
C GLY A 229 26.09 14.39 -6.19
N THR A 230 25.32 13.67 -5.36
CA THR A 230 25.54 13.62 -3.91
C THR A 230 26.50 12.49 -3.51
N PRO A 231 27.24 12.62 -2.39
CA PRO A 231 28.15 11.59 -1.93
C PRO A 231 27.40 10.40 -1.34
N ASP A 232 27.89 9.19 -1.63
CA ASP A 232 27.46 7.97 -0.96
C ASP A 232 28.08 7.85 0.45
N ALA A 233 27.78 6.74 1.12
CA ALA A 233 28.31 6.44 2.46
C ALA A 233 29.83 6.24 2.51
N LEU A 234 30.57 6.32 1.41
CA LEU A 234 32.04 6.31 1.36
C LEU A 234 32.60 7.58 0.70
N GLY A 235 31.77 8.61 0.50
CA GLY A 235 32.15 9.88 -0.11
C GLY A 235 32.24 9.87 -1.63
N ARG A 236 31.84 8.78 -2.31
CA ARG A 236 31.86 8.69 -3.78
C ARG A 236 30.59 9.32 -4.36
N THR A 237 30.73 10.11 -5.42
CA THR A 237 29.58 10.74 -6.08
C THR A 237 28.66 9.71 -6.73
N MET A 238 27.40 9.68 -6.33
CA MET A 238 26.37 8.86 -6.97
C MET A 238 26.04 9.40 -8.38
N GLN A 239 25.97 8.51 -9.37
CA GLN A 239 25.82 8.88 -10.78
C GLN A 239 24.41 8.68 -11.33
N VAL A 240 23.68 7.68 -10.82
CA VAL A 240 22.38 7.22 -11.40
C VAL A 240 21.27 7.08 -10.36
N THR A 241 21.54 7.45 -9.11
CA THR A 241 20.65 7.12 -7.99
C THR A 241 19.48 8.10 -7.93
N GLU A 242 18.30 7.64 -8.32
CA GLU A 242 17.02 8.29 -8.11
C GLU A 242 16.13 7.33 -7.32
N VAL A 243 15.45 7.82 -6.28
CA VAL A 243 14.60 7.02 -5.39
C VAL A 243 13.15 7.42 -5.59
N ALA A 244 12.31 6.47 -5.97
CA ALA A 244 10.86 6.66 -6.11
C ALA A 244 10.18 6.64 -4.73
N VAL A 245 10.46 7.65 -3.89
CA VAL A 245 10.03 7.67 -2.48
C VAL A 245 8.51 7.58 -2.33
N ALA A 246 7.73 8.14 -3.26
CA ALA A 246 6.27 8.03 -3.21
C ALA A 246 5.78 6.58 -3.43
N ASP A 247 6.43 5.81 -4.32
CA ASP A 247 6.11 4.39 -4.52
C ASP A 247 6.51 3.55 -3.30
N GLU A 248 7.65 3.85 -2.66
CA GLU A 248 8.08 3.17 -1.45
C GLU A 248 7.10 3.41 -0.28
N LEU A 249 6.64 4.65 -0.12
CA LEU A 249 5.65 5.02 0.90
C LEU A 249 4.28 4.39 0.61
N ALA A 250 3.83 4.39 -0.66
CA ALA A 250 2.60 3.72 -1.07
C ALA A 250 2.65 2.21 -0.80
N SER A 251 3.77 1.57 -1.15
CA SER A 251 4.01 0.15 -0.89
C SER A 251 4.04 -0.18 0.61
N ALA A 252 4.63 0.69 1.45
CA ALA A 252 4.63 0.51 2.90
C ALA A 252 3.23 0.66 3.51
N ALA A 253 2.46 1.65 3.06
CA ALA A 253 1.09 1.88 3.48
C ALA A 253 0.16 0.69 3.17
N GLU A 254 0.33 0.03 2.02
CA GLU A 254 -0.46 -1.16 1.68
C GLU A 254 -0.33 -2.27 2.73
N LEU A 255 0.82 -2.42 3.40
CA LEU A 255 1.01 -3.48 4.40
C LEU A 255 0.10 -3.34 5.62
N VAL A 256 -0.36 -2.11 5.91
CA VAL A 256 -1.27 -1.81 7.04
C VAL A 256 -2.70 -1.55 6.58
N MET A 257 -2.91 -1.21 5.31
CA MET A 257 -4.22 -1.18 4.68
C MET A 257 -4.68 -2.61 4.43
N GLY A 258 -3.99 -3.38 3.60
CA GLY A 258 -4.36 -4.73 3.19
C GLY A 258 -5.54 -4.76 2.20
N LYS A 259 -5.55 -5.77 1.31
CA LYS A 259 -6.48 -5.85 0.18
C LYS A 259 -7.96 -6.06 0.50
N SER A 260 -8.28 -6.53 1.71
CA SER A 260 -9.66 -6.95 2.08
C SER A 260 -10.07 -6.53 3.50
N SER A 261 -9.31 -5.64 4.13
CA SER A 261 -9.57 -5.17 5.50
C SER A 261 -10.65 -4.08 5.59
N GLY A 262 -11.00 -3.47 4.45
CA GLY A 262 -11.85 -2.26 4.42
C GLY A 262 -11.16 -1.01 4.94
N ILE A 263 -9.81 -0.95 4.93
CA ILE A 263 -9.02 0.21 5.34
C ILE A 263 -8.44 0.89 4.08
N PRO A 264 -9.05 2.00 3.59
CA PRO A 264 -8.64 2.62 2.33
C PRO A 264 -7.64 3.76 2.50
N VAL A 265 -7.23 4.05 3.74
CA VAL A 265 -6.30 5.14 4.08
C VAL A 265 -5.31 4.64 5.13
N ALA A 266 -4.05 5.02 4.99
CA ALA A 266 -3.02 4.81 6.00
C ALA A 266 -2.21 6.08 6.22
N ILE A 267 -1.63 6.19 7.42
CA ILE A 267 -0.70 7.25 7.78
C ILE A 267 0.69 6.65 7.84
N VAL A 268 1.65 7.32 7.21
CA VAL A 268 3.08 7.02 7.33
C VAL A 268 3.77 8.21 8.00
N ARG A 269 4.43 7.96 9.13
CA ARG A 269 5.10 8.97 9.95
C ARG A 269 6.60 8.72 10.02
N GLY A 270 7.39 9.79 10.00
CA GLY A 270 8.84 9.73 10.07
C GLY A 270 9.54 9.72 8.71
N ALA A 271 8.83 10.10 7.65
CA ALA A 271 9.45 10.39 6.35
C ALA A 271 10.45 11.55 6.47
N ASP A 272 11.48 11.56 5.62
CA ASP A 272 12.51 12.60 5.67
C ASP A 272 11.89 13.97 5.36
N ALA A 273 12.21 14.96 6.19
CA ALA A 273 11.68 16.31 6.07
C ALA A 273 11.99 16.98 4.72
N THR A 274 13.10 16.60 4.09
CA THR A 274 13.53 17.14 2.78
C THR A 274 12.66 16.66 1.62
N TRP A 275 11.87 15.61 1.81
CA TRP A 275 10.97 15.09 0.78
C TRP A 275 9.69 15.93 0.64
N PHE A 276 9.36 16.74 1.65
CA PHE A 276 8.13 17.56 1.67
C PHE A 276 8.31 18.83 0.83
N ARG A 277 7.80 18.77 -0.40
CA ARG A 277 7.81 19.87 -1.38
C ARG A 277 6.63 19.72 -2.34
N ASP A 278 6.35 20.77 -3.10
CA ASP A 278 5.43 20.64 -4.23
C ASP A 278 6.07 19.75 -5.31
N ALA A 279 5.24 18.85 -5.85
CA ALA A 279 5.65 17.80 -6.80
C ALA A 279 4.43 17.36 -7.62
N SER A 280 4.69 16.49 -8.59
CA SER A 280 3.66 15.82 -9.40
C SER A 280 4.04 14.36 -9.61
N VAL A 281 3.04 13.48 -9.73
CA VAL A 281 3.28 12.07 -10.07
C VAL A 281 3.99 11.91 -11.42
N ARG A 282 3.98 12.94 -12.26
CA ARG A 282 4.75 12.99 -13.52
C ARG A 282 6.25 12.75 -13.32
N GLU A 283 6.80 13.00 -12.13
CA GLU A 283 8.18 12.63 -11.78
C GLU A 283 8.43 11.12 -11.87
N LEU A 284 7.41 10.29 -11.65
CA LEU A 284 7.48 8.82 -11.70
C LEU A 284 7.19 8.25 -13.10
N VAL A 285 6.53 9.04 -13.96
CA VAL A 285 6.16 8.60 -15.31
C VAL A 285 7.35 8.78 -16.24
N ARG A 286 7.95 7.67 -16.66
CA ARG A 286 9.04 7.70 -17.64
C ARG A 286 8.52 8.19 -19.01
N PRO A 287 9.14 9.21 -19.63
CA PRO A 287 8.82 9.63 -20.98
C PRO A 287 9.01 8.53 -22.02
N ALA A 288 8.19 8.53 -23.07
CA ALA A 288 8.24 7.49 -24.10
C ALA A 288 9.59 7.39 -24.83
N ASN A 289 10.31 8.50 -24.98
CA ASN A 289 11.64 8.54 -25.60
C ASN A 289 12.76 8.02 -24.70
N GLU A 290 12.49 7.77 -23.42
CA GLU A 290 13.44 7.23 -22.44
C GLU A 290 13.13 5.76 -22.07
N ASP A 291 11.97 5.25 -22.48
CA ASP A 291 11.51 3.90 -22.15
C ASP A 291 12.00 2.86 -23.17
N LEU A 292 13.05 2.12 -22.79
CA LEU A 292 13.65 1.06 -23.62
C LEU A 292 12.71 -0.12 -23.91
N PHE A 293 11.64 -0.30 -23.16
CA PHE A 293 10.73 -1.45 -23.28
C PHE A 293 9.44 -1.13 -24.03
N ARG A 294 9.25 0.13 -24.42
CA ARG A 294 8.00 0.66 -24.96
C ARG A 294 8.07 0.89 -26.47
#